data_AF-A0A0F3LD90-F1
#
_entry.id   AF-A0A0F3LD90-F1
#
_cell.length_a   1.000
_cell.length_b   1.000
_cell.length_c   1.000
_cell.angle_alpha   90.00
_cell.angle_beta   90.00
_cell.angle_gamma   90.00
#
_symmetry.space_group_name_H-M   'P 1'
#
loop_
_entity.id
_entity.type
_entity.pdbx_description
1 polymer ?
#
loop_
_entity_poly.entity_id
_entity_poly.type
_entity_poly.pdbx_seq_one_letter_code
_entity_poly.pdbx_strand_id
1 'polypeptide(L)'
;MALMFAGAAIGQDIEDSTITASNGVLVSVKTIARAERREFYSPVVEGDSTDIYAGRIDINGASGALFLQGSAYYRGRAHLYDRAAFLNGELAAFKRGPVMVRECTSWPDAPQSECLWSEDFTVTVTRDEVIDHSNGGMLEVELSGGPTLEKTRLSIPVDHIYAVAEIADAH
;
A
#
# COMPACT_ATOMS: atom_id res chain seq x y z
N MET A 1 13.16 35.58 40.86
CA MET A 1 14.13 35.01 39.90
C MET A 1 13.67 33.60 39.60
N ALA A 2 12.85 33.43 38.56
CA ALA A 2 12.29 32.13 38.17
C ALA A 2 13.09 31.63 36.96
N LEU A 3 13.84 30.53 37.13
CA LEU A 3 14.44 29.83 36.00
C LEU A 3 13.31 29.15 35.22
N MET A 4 12.99 29.68 34.05
CA MET A 4 12.23 28.93 33.05
C MET A 4 13.20 27.91 32.44
N PHE A 5 12.99 26.62 32.75
CA PHE A 5 13.57 25.54 31.96
C PHE A 5 12.84 25.54 30.61
N ALA A 6 13.52 26.05 29.58
CA ALA A 6 13.14 25.78 28.21
C ALA A 6 13.28 24.27 27.99
N GLY A 7 12.14 23.58 27.93
CA GLY A 7 12.12 22.20 27.45
C GLY A 7 12.64 22.20 26.02
N ALA A 8 13.79 21.57 25.80
CA ALA A 8 14.28 21.32 24.46
C ALA A 8 13.20 20.52 23.72
N ALA A 9 12.70 21.08 22.62
CA ALA A 9 11.90 20.32 21.67
C ALA A 9 12.79 19.19 21.16
N ILE A 10 12.45 17.95 21.54
CA ILE A 10 13.14 16.75 21.05
C ILE A 10 12.86 16.71 19.54
N GLY A 11 13.89 17.02 18.74
CA GLY A 11 13.83 16.91 17.28
C GLY A 11 13.32 15.52 16.89
N GLN A 12 12.47 15.45 15.87
CA GLN A 12 11.90 14.19 15.43
C GLN A 12 13.03 13.28 14.96
N ASP A 13 13.18 12.15 15.65
CA ASP A 13 14.14 11.07 15.40
C ASP A 13 13.70 10.22 14.18
N ILE A 14 13.37 10.93 13.10
CA ILE A 14 12.88 10.41 11.83
C ILE A 14 13.90 10.77 10.77
N GLU A 15 14.46 9.75 10.13
CA GLU A 15 15.36 9.91 8.99
C GLU A 15 14.72 9.31 7.75
N ASP A 16 14.57 10.12 6.72
CA ASP A 16 14.08 9.69 5.41
C ASP A 16 15.25 9.67 4.43
N SER A 17 15.36 8.59 3.66
CA SER A 17 16.35 8.43 2.60
C SER A 17 15.77 7.68 1.41
N THR A 18 16.51 7.65 0.31
CA THR A 18 16.12 6.89 -0.88
C THR A 18 17.33 6.15 -1.40
N ILE A 19 17.15 4.86 -1.70
CA ILE A 19 18.21 3.95 -2.11
C ILE A 19 17.80 3.29 -3.41
N THR A 20 18.71 3.26 -4.38
CA THR A 20 18.49 2.58 -5.66
C THR A 20 18.79 1.10 -5.49
N ALA A 21 17.80 0.24 -5.73
CA ALA A 21 17.98 -1.20 -5.80
C ALA A 21 18.75 -1.62 -7.07
N SER A 22 19.23 -2.87 -7.09
CA SER A 22 20.01 -3.41 -8.20
C SER A 22 19.29 -3.37 -9.56
N ASN A 23 17.96 -3.43 -9.55
CA ASN A 23 17.11 -3.32 -10.74
C ASN A 23 16.75 -1.87 -11.12
N GLY A 24 17.30 -0.87 -10.43
CA GLY A 24 17.12 0.55 -10.73
C GLY A 24 15.91 1.21 -10.06
N VAL A 25 15.07 0.47 -9.34
CA VAL A 25 13.94 1.03 -8.60
C VAL A 25 14.43 1.81 -7.38
N LEU A 26 13.87 3.01 -7.16
CA LEU A 26 14.17 3.86 -6.01
C LEU A 26 13.29 3.48 -4.82
N VAL A 27 13.87 2.92 -3.77
CA VAL A 27 13.17 2.54 -2.54
C VAL A 27 13.32 3.66 -1.51
N SER A 28 12.20 4.19 -1.02
CA SER A 28 12.18 5.11 0.11
C SER A 28 12.37 4.34 1.41
N VAL A 29 13.30 4.80 2.25
CA VAL A 29 13.57 4.20 3.56
C VAL A 29 13.33 5.25 4.63
N LYS A 30 12.44 4.93 5.57
CA LYS A 30 12.11 5.77 6.72
C LYS A 30 12.52 5.07 8.00
N THR A 31 13.41 5.67 8.76
CA THR A 31 13.85 5.19 10.07
C THR A 31 13.21 6.02 11.16
N ILE A 32 12.60 5.38 12.14
CA ILE A 32 12.00 5.99 13.32
C ILE A 32 12.70 5.38 14.53
N ALA A 33 13.83 5.95 14.94
CA ALA A 33 14.74 5.31 15.90
C ALA A 33 14.10 5.12 17.28
N ARG A 34 13.30 6.08 17.77
CA ARG A 34 12.51 5.93 19.00
C ARG A 34 11.55 4.72 19.01
N ALA A 35 11.06 4.30 17.83
CA ALA A 35 10.18 3.16 17.70
C ALA A 35 10.92 1.89 17.24
N GLU A 36 12.26 1.94 17.12
CA GLU A 36 13.11 0.91 16.52
C GLU A 36 12.53 0.37 15.21
N ARG A 37 11.96 1.28 14.41
CA ARG A 37 11.14 0.96 13.26
C ARG A 37 11.79 1.46 11.98
N ARG A 38 11.86 0.61 10.98
CA ARG A 38 12.30 0.96 9.62
C ARG A 38 11.24 0.56 8.61
N GLU A 39 10.89 1.48 7.73
CA GLU A 39 9.88 1.28 6.73
C GLU A 39 10.51 1.44 5.34
N PHE A 40 10.21 0.51 4.45
CA PHE A 40 10.74 0.44 3.09
C PHE A 40 9.57 0.48 2.13
N TYR A 41 9.61 1.38 1.15
CA TYR A 41 8.51 1.58 0.20
C TYR A 41 9.03 1.70 -1.23
N SER A 42 8.39 0.99 -2.16
CA SER A 42 8.60 1.23 -3.58
C SER A 42 7.95 2.56 -4.00
N PRO A 43 8.27 3.07 -5.20
CA PRO A 43 7.45 4.11 -5.82
C PRO A 43 6.01 3.63 -5.97
N VAL A 44 5.08 4.58 -5.90
CA VAL A 44 3.66 4.33 -6.19
C VAL A 44 3.51 4.04 -7.68
N VAL A 45 2.75 3.00 -7.98
CA VAL A 45 2.25 2.67 -9.31
C VAL A 45 0.84 3.24 -9.38
N GLU A 46 0.70 4.31 -10.15
CA GLU A 46 -0.59 4.93 -10.45
C GLU A 46 -1.28 4.13 -11.56
N GLY A 47 -2.55 3.81 -11.35
CA GLY A 47 -3.43 3.19 -12.33
C GLY A 47 -4.73 3.96 -12.44
N ASP A 48 -5.54 3.64 -13.45
CA ASP A 48 -6.76 4.38 -13.76
C ASP A 48 -7.77 4.45 -12.59
N SER A 49 -7.75 3.43 -11.72
CA SER A 49 -8.67 3.31 -10.58
C SER A 49 -7.98 2.80 -9.31
N THR A 50 -6.66 2.75 -9.28
CA THR A 50 -5.91 2.23 -8.14
C THR A 50 -4.55 2.89 -8.03
N ASP A 51 -4.15 3.27 -6.83
CA ASP A 51 -2.76 3.60 -6.51
C ASP A 51 -2.22 2.50 -5.59
N ILE A 52 -1.05 1.97 -5.90
CA ILE A 52 -0.47 0.83 -5.17
C ILE A 52 1.04 0.97 -5.06
N TYR A 53 1.60 0.61 -3.90
CA TYR A 53 3.04 0.44 -3.71
C TYR A 53 3.31 -0.86 -2.94
N ALA A 54 4.53 -1.38 -3.09
CA ALA A 54 5.06 -2.44 -2.26
C ALA A 54 5.76 -1.85 -1.04
N GLY A 55 5.67 -2.53 0.09
CA GLY A 55 6.35 -2.12 1.30
C GLY A 55 6.74 -3.27 2.22
N ARG A 56 7.61 -2.94 3.16
CA ARG A 56 7.97 -3.79 4.30
C ARG A 56 8.28 -2.89 5.49
N ILE A 57 7.95 -3.37 6.68
CA ILE A 57 8.14 -2.65 7.93
C ILE A 57 8.85 -3.57 8.92
N ASP A 58 10.06 -3.19 9.31
CA ASP A 58 10.85 -3.91 10.29
C ASP A 58 10.79 -3.18 11.64
N ILE A 59 10.64 -3.93 12.73
CA ILE A 59 10.48 -3.39 14.09
C ILE A 59 11.37 -4.17 15.05
N ASN A 60 12.15 -3.47 15.87
CA ASN A 60 13.10 -4.05 16.82
C ASN A 60 14.05 -5.07 16.17
N GLY A 61 14.48 -4.79 14.93
CA GLY A 61 15.33 -5.68 14.14
C GLY A 61 14.64 -6.95 13.60
N ALA A 62 13.34 -7.13 13.84
CA ALA A 62 12.58 -8.22 13.25
C ALA A 62 12.04 -7.83 11.86
N SER A 63 12.29 -8.69 10.88
CA SER A 63 11.77 -8.56 9.52
C SER A 63 10.24 -8.64 9.50
N GLY A 64 9.59 -7.60 9.00
CA GLY A 64 8.16 -7.63 8.70
C GLY A 64 7.83 -8.39 7.42
N ALA A 65 6.55 -8.65 7.22
CA ALA A 65 6.08 -9.22 5.96
C ALA A 65 6.14 -8.17 4.83
N LEU A 66 6.35 -8.65 3.60
CA LEU A 66 6.12 -7.83 2.41
C LEU A 66 4.61 -7.60 2.25
N PHE A 67 4.24 -6.42 1.81
CA PHE A 67 2.85 -6.08 1.55
C PHE A 67 2.71 -5.17 0.35
N LEU A 68 1.53 -5.21 -0.24
CA LEU A 68 1.02 -4.25 -1.20
C LEU A 68 0.01 -3.38 -0.45
N GLN A 69 0.20 -2.07 -0.48
CA GLN A 69 -0.74 -1.13 0.11
C GLN A 69 -1.13 -0.08 -0.92
N GLY A 70 -2.38 0.35 -0.84
CA GLY A 70 -2.93 1.24 -1.85
C GLY A 70 -4.36 1.64 -1.56
N SER A 71 -4.93 2.35 -2.53
CA SER A 71 -6.31 2.82 -2.53
C SER A 71 -6.95 2.49 -3.88
N ALA A 72 -8.18 1.99 -3.85
CA ALA A 72 -9.01 1.77 -5.02
C ALA A 72 -10.07 2.87 -5.12
N TYR A 73 -10.23 3.45 -6.31
CA TYR A 73 -11.12 4.56 -6.59
C TYR A 73 -12.19 4.16 -7.59
N TYR A 74 -13.44 4.48 -7.28
CA TYR A 74 -14.57 4.13 -8.13
C TYR A 74 -15.76 5.05 -7.85
N ARG A 75 -16.67 5.17 -8.83
CA ARG A 75 -17.91 5.93 -8.69
C ARG A 75 -19.09 5.00 -8.48
N GLY A 76 -20.11 5.49 -7.77
CA GLY A 76 -21.35 4.76 -7.54
C GLY A 76 -21.51 4.32 -6.09
N ARG A 77 -21.68 3.02 -5.85
CA ARG A 77 -21.88 2.45 -4.51
C ARG A 77 -20.54 1.96 -3.96
N ALA A 78 -20.38 2.03 -2.64
CA ALA A 78 -19.20 1.47 -1.99
C ALA A 78 -19.03 -0.03 -2.31
N HIS A 79 -17.82 -0.42 -2.75
CA HIS A 79 -17.49 -1.80 -3.13
C HIS A 79 -17.18 -2.68 -1.92
N LEU A 80 -16.83 -2.10 -0.77
CA LEU A 80 -16.62 -2.76 0.52
C LEU A 80 -15.78 -4.02 0.40
N TYR A 81 -14.59 -3.91 -0.21
CA TYR A 81 -13.75 -5.09 -0.49
C TYR A 81 -13.48 -5.89 0.79
N ASP A 82 -13.75 -7.18 0.74
CA ASP A 82 -13.59 -8.09 1.88
C ASP A 82 -12.65 -9.28 1.58
N ARG A 83 -12.20 -9.38 0.33
CA ARG A 83 -11.29 -10.44 -0.14
C ARG A 83 -10.35 -9.94 -1.24
N ALA A 84 -9.18 -10.57 -1.31
CA ALA A 84 -8.25 -10.48 -2.41
C ALA A 84 -7.87 -11.88 -2.90
N ALA A 85 -7.73 -12.05 -4.21
CA ALA A 85 -7.31 -13.33 -4.80
C ALA A 85 -6.31 -13.10 -5.93
N PHE A 86 -5.35 -14.01 -6.09
CA PHE A 86 -4.51 -14.08 -7.28
C PHE A 86 -5.35 -14.52 -8.49
N LEU A 87 -4.83 -14.35 -9.71
CA LEU A 87 -5.59 -14.63 -10.93
C LEU A 87 -5.98 -16.10 -11.12
N ASN A 88 -5.28 -17.03 -10.47
CA ASN A 88 -5.64 -18.44 -10.43
C ASN A 88 -6.79 -18.76 -9.44
N GLY A 89 -7.25 -17.77 -8.66
CA GLY A 89 -8.32 -17.89 -7.68
C GLY A 89 -7.87 -18.18 -6.25
N GLU A 90 -6.56 -18.36 -6.01
CA GLU A 90 -6.02 -18.55 -4.67
C GLU A 90 -6.13 -17.26 -3.85
N LEU A 91 -6.48 -17.39 -2.57
CA LEU A 91 -6.73 -16.24 -1.70
C LEU A 91 -5.41 -15.64 -1.22
N ALA A 92 -5.26 -14.33 -1.39
CA ALA A 92 -4.18 -13.58 -0.79
C ALA A 92 -4.56 -13.10 0.62
N ALA A 93 -3.56 -12.93 1.49
CA ALA A 93 -3.78 -12.41 2.83
C ALA A 93 -4.19 -10.93 2.76
N PHE A 94 -5.49 -10.67 2.92
CA PHE A 94 -6.10 -9.36 2.72
C PHE A 94 -6.52 -8.69 4.04
N LYS A 95 -6.28 -7.38 4.12
CA LYS A 95 -6.82 -6.51 5.15
C LYS A 95 -7.45 -5.29 4.51
N ARG A 96 -8.74 -5.10 4.78
CA ARG A 96 -9.47 -3.89 4.40
C ARG A 96 -9.00 -2.70 5.24
N GLY A 97 -8.77 -1.57 4.57
CA GLY A 97 -8.53 -0.28 5.18
C GLY A 97 -9.80 0.59 5.29
N PRO A 98 -9.64 1.89 5.54
CA PRO A 98 -10.76 2.83 5.56
C PRO A 98 -11.51 2.93 4.21
N VAL A 99 -12.81 3.16 4.30
CA VAL A 99 -13.69 3.49 3.16
C VAL A 99 -14.10 4.94 3.30
N MET A 100 -13.83 5.75 2.28
CA MET A 100 -14.04 7.20 2.32
C MET A 100 -14.75 7.69 1.06
N VAL A 101 -15.64 8.66 1.25
CA VAL A 101 -16.15 9.48 0.15
C VAL A 101 -15.14 10.60 -0.11
N ARG A 102 -14.65 10.70 -1.34
CA ARG A 102 -13.67 11.72 -1.76
C ARG A 102 -14.37 12.98 -2.27
N GLU A 103 -15.33 12.77 -3.16
CA GLU A 103 -16.08 13.84 -3.81
C GLU A 103 -17.48 13.30 -4.14
N CYS A 104 -18.51 14.14 -4.04
CA CYS A 104 -19.82 13.83 -4.61
C CYS A 104 -20.22 14.95 -5.56
N THR A 105 -20.58 14.57 -6.78
CA THR A 105 -21.12 15.50 -7.76
C THR A 105 -22.64 15.33 -7.80
N SER A 106 -23.34 16.43 -7.55
CA SER A 106 -24.80 16.50 -7.61
C SER A 106 -25.18 17.19 -8.92
N TRP A 107 -25.91 16.49 -9.78
CA TRP A 107 -26.47 17.08 -11.00
C TRP A 107 -27.96 17.35 -10.81
N PRO A 108 -28.50 18.49 -11.26
CA PRO A 108 -29.92 18.83 -11.10
C PRO A 108 -30.89 17.75 -11.61
N ASP A 109 -30.48 17.02 -12.65
CA ASP A 109 -31.32 16.02 -13.33
C ASP A 109 -30.91 14.56 -13.01
N ALA A 110 -29.92 14.35 -12.14
CA ALA A 110 -29.52 12.99 -11.76
C ALA A 110 -30.38 12.47 -10.59
N PRO A 111 -30.90 11.23 -10.65
CA PRO A 111 -31.73 10.66 -9.59
C PRO A 111 -30.95 10.44 -8.28
N GLN A 112 -29.61 10.45 -8.32
CA GLN A 112 -28.74 10.32 -7.16
C GLN A 112 -27.40 11.04 -7.41
N SER A 113 -26.83 11.63 -6.37
CA SER A 113 -25.47 12.18 -6.42
C SER A 113 -24.47 11.06 -6.71
N GLU A 114 -23.56 11.32 -7.65
CA GLU A 114 -22.51 10.37 -7.99
C GLU A 114 -21.29 10.66 -7.12
N CYS A 115 -21.03 9.77 -6.17
CA CYS A 115 -19.89 9.89 -5.27
C CYS A 115 -18.69 9.07 -5.79
N LEU A 116 -17.53 9.70 -5.80
CA LEU A 116 -16.22 9.07 -5.92
C LEU A 116 -15.82 8.56 -4.54
N TRP A 117 -15.60 7.25 -4.47
CA TRP A 117 -15.15 6.55 -3.27
C TRP A 117 -13.66 6.25 -3.37
N SER A 118 -13.04 6.09 -2.20
CA SER A 118 -11.69 5.55 -2.02
C SER A 118 -11.76 4.46 -0.96
N GLU A 119 -11.25 3.28 -1.28
CA GLU A 119 -11.07 2.20 -0.31
C GLU A 119 -9.62 1.80 -0.24
N ASP A 120 -9.06 1.96 0.96
CA ASP A 120 -7.69 1.55 1.21
C ASP A 120 -7.64 0.05 1.46
N PHE A 121 -6.51 -0.56 1.13
CA PHE A 121 -6.30 -1.98 1.33
C PHE A 121 -4.84 -2.30 1.68
N THR A 122 -4.65 -3.48 2.22
CA THR A 122 -3.34 -4.12 2.34
C THR A 122 -3.44 -5.58 1.92
N VAL A 123 -2.56 -6.02 1.04
CA VAL A 123 -2.38 -7.43 0.68
C VAL A 123 -0.99 -7.84 1.13
N THR A 124 -0.90 -8.75 2.09
CA THR A 124 0.38 -9.34 2.48
C THR A 124 0.77 -10.39 1.45
N VAL A 125 2.04 -10.38 1.04
CA VAL A 125 2.58 -11.29 0.04
C VAL A 125 3.92 -11.87 0.51
N THR A 126 4.23 -13.08 0.06
CA THR A 126 5.51 -13.75 0.23
C THR A 126 6.28 -13.76 -1.09
N ARG A 127 7.58 -14.04 -1.05
CA ARG A 127 8.38 -14.18 -2.28
C ARG A 127 7.88 -15.34 -3.15
N ASP A 128 7.49 -16.45 -2.53
CA ASP A 128 6.99 -17.63 -3.24
C ASP A 128 5.67 -17.31 -3.96
N GLU A 129 4.73 -16.61 -3.31
CA GLU A 129 3.49 -16.14 -3.96
C GLU A 129 3.78 -15.17 -5.13
N VAL A 130 4.77 -14.28 -4.99
CA VAL A 130 5.16 -13.39 -6.10
C VAL A 130 5.69 -14.21 -7.27
N ILE A 131 6.51 -15.24 -7.02
CA ILE A 131 7.05 -16.11 -8.07
C ILE A 131 5.92 -16.90 -8.75
N ASP A 132 5.07 -17.56 -7.97
CA ASP A 132 4.05 -18.49 -8.44
C ASP A 132 2.88 -17.79 -9.15
N HIS A 133 2.60 -16.53 -8.81
CA HIS A 133 1.45 -15.78 -9.35
C HIS A 133 1.83 -14.62 -10.27
N SER A 134 3.12 -14.33 -10.45
CA SER A 134 3.53 -13.31 -11.42
C SER A 134 3.25 -13.73 -12.86
N ASN A 135 2.80 -12.78 -13.67
CA ASN A 135 2.57 -12.97 -15.09
C ASN A 135 3.09 -11.76 -15.86
N GLY A 136 4.00 -11.99 -16.81
CA GLY A 136 4.57 -10.92 -17.65
C GLY A 136 5.32 -9.83 -16.86
N GLY A 137 5.91 -10.16 -15.70
CA GLY A 137 6.61 -9.19 -14.85
C GLY A 137 5.71 -8.38 -13.93
N MET A 138 4.41 -8.68 -13.90
CA MET A 138 3.45 -8.05 -12.99
C MET A 138 2.91 -9.07 -12.00
N LEU A 139 2.67 -8.64 -10.76
CA LEU A 139 1.82 -9.35 -9.82
C LEU A 139 0.43 -8.74 -9.88
N GLU A 140 -0.56 -9.56 -10.23
CA GLU A 140 -1.96 -9.14 -10.35
C GLU A 140 -2.82 -9.77 -9.25
N VAL A 141 -3.59 -8.93 -8.56
CA VAL A 141 -4.48 -9.34 -7.46
C VAL A 141 -5.86 -8.76 -7.70
N GLU A 142 -6.90 -9.57 -7.58
CA GLU A 142 -8.29 -9.16 -7.73
C GLU A 142 -8.93 -8.89 -6.36
N LEU A 143 -9.32 -7.64 -6.12
CA LEU A 143 -10.16 -7.26 -4.99
C LEU A 143 -11.63 -7.50 -5.32
N SER A 144 -12.38 -7.99 -4.34
CA SER A 144 -13.83 -8.15 -4.46
C SER A 144 -14.53 -7.93 -3.11
N GLY A 145 -15.77 -7.44 -3.17
CA GLY A 145 -16.65 -7.30 -2.02
C GLY A 145 -17.92 -8.12 -2.24
N GLY A 146 -18.05 -9.28 -1.61
CA GLY A 146 -19.21 -10.15 -1.83
C GLY A 146 -19.48 -10.54 -3.30
N PRO A 147 -20.61 -11.22 -3.59
CA PRO A 147 -20.85 -11.84 -4.89
C PRO A 147 -21.35 -10.89 -6.00
N THR A 148 -21.82 -9.69 -5.65
CA THR A 148 -22.49 -8.77 -6.59
C THR A 148 -21.80 -7.42 -6.76
N LEU A 149 -20.72 -7.15 -6.01
CA LEU A 149 -19.99 -5.90 -6.15
C LEU A 149 -18.91 -6.05 -7.22
N GLU A 150 -18.61 -4.93 -7.88
CA GLU A 150 -17.59 -4.90 -8.92
C GLU A 150 -16.23 -5.29 -8.35
N LYS A 151 -15.43 -5.91 -9.20
CA LYS A 151 -14.09 -6.35 -8.85
C LYS A 151 -13.09 -5.35 -9.37
N THR A 152 -12.01 -5.16 -8.62
CA THR A 152 -10.92 -4.27 -9.00
C THR A 152 -9.64 -5.06 -9.09
N ARG A 153 -8.95 -4.95 -10.23
CA ARG A 153 -7.65 -5.58 -10.42
C ARG A 153 -6.55 -4.61 -9.99
N LEU A 154 -5.72 -5.07 -9.08
CA LEU A 154 -4.45 -4.46 -8.71
C LEU A 154 -3.36 -5.03 -9.62
N SER A 155 -2.45 -4.18 -10.08
CA SER A 155 -1.31 -4.60 -10.87
C SER A 155 -0.08 -3.83 -10.42
N ILE A 156 0.97 -4.55 -10.02
CA ILE A 156 2.24 -3.96 -9.60
C ILE A 156 3.41 -4.68 -10.27
N PRO A 157 4.44 -3.98 -10.78
CA PRO A 157 5.64 -4.63 -11.30
C PRO A 157 6.33 -5.43 -10.19
N VAL A 158 6.69 -6.68 -10.48
CA VAL A 158 7.39 -7.52 -9.49
C VAL A 158 8.73 -6.91 -9.06
N ASP A 159 9.34 -6.12 -9.95
CA ASP A 159 10.56 -5.37 -9.68
C ASP A 159 10.44 -4.41 -8.50
N HIS A 160 9.26 -3.83 -8.27
CA HIS A 160 9.02 -2.96 -7.10
C HIS A 160 9.04 -3.77 -5.81
N ILE A 161 8.46 -4.98 -5.82
CA ILE A 161 8.42 -5.88 -4.67
C ILE A 161 9.83 -6.40 -4.35
N TYR A 162 10.56 -6.84 -5.38
CA TYR A 162 11.93 -7.33 -5.23
C TYR A 162 12.89 -6.24 -4.78
N ALA A 163 12.76 -5.01 -5.29
CA ALA A 163 13.57 -3.88 -4.84
C ALA A 163 13.37 -3.60 -3.34
N VAL A 164 12.12 -3.58 -2.87
CA VAL A 164 11.83 -3.41 -1.44
C VAL A 164 12.46 -4.53 -0.62
N ALA A 165 12.32 -5.77 -1.08
CA ALA A 165 12.87 -6.92 -0.38
C ALA A 165 14.42 -6.92 -0.36
N GLU A 166 15.06 -6.52 -1.45
CA GLU A 166 16.52 -6.37 -1.55
C GLU A 166 17.04 -5.32 -0.56
N ILE A 167 16.47 -4.11 -0.60
CA ILE A 167 16.92 -3.01 0.25
C ILE A 167 16.64 -3.31 1.73
N ALA A 168 15.50 -3.92 2.03
CA ALA A 168 15.16 -4.31 3.40
C ALA A 168 16.08 -5.40 3.96
N ASP A 169 16.51 -6.37 3.15
CA ASP A 169 17.41 -7.44 3.61
C ASP A 169 18.86 -6.96 3.78
N ALA A 170 19.24 -5.87 3.11
CA ALA A 170 20.58 -5.29 3.22
C ALA A 170 20.74 -4.38 4.47
N HIS A 171 19.70 -4.16 5.27
CA HIS A 171 19.62 -3.13 6.32
C HIS A 171 19.13 -3.70 7.65
#